data_AF-A0A1B6CGL3-F1
#
_entry.id   AF-A0A1B6CGL3-F1
#
_cell.length_a   1.000
_cell.length_b   1.000
_cell.length_c   1.000
_cell.angle_alpha   90.00
_cell.angle_beta   90.00
_cell.angle_gamma   90.00
#
_symmetry.space_group_name_H-M   'P 1'
#
loop_
_entity.id
_entity.type
_entity.pdbx_description
1 polymer ?
#
loop_
_entity_poly.entity_id
_entity_poly.type
_entity_poly.pdbx_seq_one_letter_code
_entity_poly.pdbx_strand_id
1 'polypeptide(L)'
;MMSNQEIHLDEGPNVDFKGATLQMHEEGGKTNNGVVGNINDNINGTVLNENEGRSSEVAVVPWSGQDVRSFFSHRDDIIEKALQDCSNQVITEEDGDLLGTWLLTEISYWDNEKERLVLLSSNYVITVKYDLIALKTLEVRRVPLEKIDTIIIGDLAYPPNSLIPSRNMRGVRAMWNQGEPLNFTKKWNPFSNDIPWNTYTSHPLLWHKEGNDKERSIYNVDDFAYRLVQAVEKFVRSVPCSIQHKSIVFDNYVGLSSLIHNKNSLGFFKIRGKFSF
;
A
#
# COMPACT_ATOMS: atom_id res chain seq x y z
N MET A 1 -48.59 13.10 44.58
CA MET A 1 -48.18 11.71 44.26
C MET A 1 -47.18 11.77 43.13
N MET A 2 -46.17 10.90 43.20
CA MET A 2 -45.06 10.68 42.26
C MET A 2 -43.93 11.72 42.35
N SER A 3 -42.65 11.37 42.52
CA SER A 3 -41.92 10.27 43.17
C SER A 3 -40.46 10.61 42.89
N ASN A 4 -39.68 10.96 43.91
CA ASN A 4 -38.22 11.04 43.79
C ASN A 4 -37.69 9.62 43.65
N GLN A 5 -36.92 9.36 42.59
CA GLN A 5 -36.20 8.11 42.42
C GLN A 5 -34.74 8.45 42.10
N GLU A 6 -33.90 8.32 43.12
CA GLU A 6 -32.45 8.25 43.01
C GLU A 6 -32.08 7.00 42.23
N ILE A 7 -31.24 7.15 41.20
CA ILE A 7 -30.69 6.03 40.44
C ILE A 7 -29.25 5.85 40.92
N HIS A 8 -29.06 4.80 41.72
CA HIS A 8 -27.78 4.33 42.22
C HIS A 8 -27.00 3.74 41.03
N LEU A 9 -25.82 4.28 40.74
CA LEU A 9 -24.89 3.69 39.77
C LEU A 9 -24.08 2.60 40.50
N ASP A 10 -24.18 1.38 40.02
CA ASP A 10 -23.46 0.21 40.54
C ASP A 10 -22.03 0.25 39.99
N GLU A 11 -21.05 0.54 40.86
CA GLU A 11 -19.62 0.47 40.52
C GLU A 11 -19.22 -1.00 40.39
N GLY A 12 -18.95 -1.44 39.15
CA GLY A 12 -18.37 -2.76 38.89
C GLY A 12 -17.00 -2.93 39.58
N PRO A 13 -16.58 -4.17 39.87
CA PRO A 13 -15.40 -4.40 40.69
C PRO A 13 -14.13 -3.88 40.04
N ASN A 14 -13.34 -3.14 40.83
CA ASN A 14 -11.99 -2.70 40.52
C ASN A 14 -11.09 -3.93 40.33
N VAL A 15 -10.74 -4.27 39.09
CA VAL A 15 -9.77 -5.34 38.80
C VAL A 15 -8.38 -4.72 38.71
N ASP A 16 -7.64 -4.86 39.80
CA ASP A 16 -6.25 -4.42 39.94
C ASP A 16 -5.35 -5.30 39.06
N PHE A 17 -4.75 -4.72 38.01
CA PHE A 17 -3.98 -5.44 37.00
C PHE A 17 -2.56 -5.71 37.52
N LYS A 18 -2.37 -6.81 38.27
CA LYS A 18 -1.03 -7.28 38.64
C LYS A 18 -0.39 -8.03 37.47
N GLY A 19 0.76 -7.54 37.03
CA GLY A 19 1.47 -7.96 35.83
C GLY A 19 1.66 -9.47 35.67
N ALA A 20 1.63 -9.92 34.41
CA ALA A 20 1.93 -11.29 34.05
C ALA A 20 3.45 -11.55 34.13
N THR A 21 3.86 -12.46 35.01
CA THR A 21 5.23 -13.02 35.05
C THR A 21 5.26 -14.28 34.18
N LEU A 22 6.07 -14.29 33.13
CA LEU A 22 6.34 -15.47 32.30
C LEU A 22 7.28 -16.43 33.06
N GLN A 23 6.80 -17.63 33.38
CA GLN A 23 7.64 -18.74 33.84
C GLN A 23 7.98 -19.66 32.66
N MET A 24 9.27 -19.81 32.37
CA MET A 24 9.78 -20.79 31.41
C MET A 24 9.97 -22.13 32.11
N HIS A 25 9.41 -23.20 31.54
CA HIS A 25 9.55 -24.57 32.05
C HIS A 25 10.83 -25.18 31.45
N GLU A 26 11.86 -25.38 32.28
CA GLU A 26 13.01 -26.22 31.97
C GLU A 26 12.67 -27.68 32.29
N GLU A 27 12.58 -28.55 31.27
CA GLU A 27 12.64 -29.99 31.49
C GLU A 27 14.10 -30.47 31.35
N GLY A 28 14.57 -31.05 32.45
CA GLY A 28 15.96 -31.42 32.70
C GLY A 28 16.46 -32.63 31.90
N GLY A 29 17.77 -32.65 31.74
CA GLY A 29 18.52 -33.72 31.10
C GLY A 29 18.61 -35.01 31.92
N LYS A 30 18.99 -36.07 31.21
CA LYS A 30 19.71 -37.22 31.77
C LYS A 30 20.94 -37.49 30.94
N THR A 31 22.08 -37.48 31.62
CA THR A 31 23.40 -37.90 31.17
C THR A 31 23.48 -39.43 31.05
N ASN A 32 24.32 -39.92 30.12
CA ASN A 32 25.29 -40.98 30.42
C ASN A 32 26.30 -41.22 29.27
N ASN A 33 27.57 -41.03 29.64
CA ASN A 33 28.84 -41.65 29.25
C ASN A 33 29.03 -42.31 27.88
N GLY A 34 30.14 -41.91 27.24
CA GLY A 34 30.55 -42.33 25.90
C GLY A 34 31.33 -43.64 25.81
N VAL A 35 31.53 -44.05 24.56
CA VAL A 35 32.57 -44.97 24.07
C VAL A 35 32.98 -44.49 22.67
N VAL A 36 34.29 -44.44 22.44
CA VAL A 36 34.97 -44.09 21.19
C VAL A 36 34.97 -45.27 20.22
N GLY A 37 34.79 -45.04 18.91
CA GLY A 37 35.01 -46.06 17.87
C GLY A 37 34.85 -45.54 16.43
N ASN A 38 35.84 -45.81 15.59
CA ASN A 38 36.16 -45.24 14.28
C ASN A 38 35.27 -45.60 13.07
N ILE A 39 35.28 -44.69 12.08
CA ILE A 39 35.47 -44.81 10.60
C ILE A 39 34.73 -45.94 9.84
N ASN A 40 33.88 -45.58 8.86
CA ASN A 40 34.01 -45.99 7.45
C ASN A 40 32.98 -45.35 6.51
N ASP A 41 33.48 -45.02 5.32
CA ASP A 41 32.80 -44.51 4.13
C ASP A 41 31.62 -45.36 3.66
N ASN A 42 30.58 -44.70 3.12
CA ASN A 42 29.95 -45.22 1.90
C ASN A 42 29.25 -44.11 1.12
N ILE A 43 29.90 -43.73 0.03
CA ILE A 43 29.37 -42.99 -1.09
C ILE A 43 28.39 -43.91 -1.82
N ASN A 44 27.14 -43.53 -1.96
CA ASN A 44 26.27 -43.97 -3.06
C ASN A 44 25.28 -42.86 -3.39
N GLY A 45 25.40 -42.39 -4.63
CA GLY A 45 24.70 -41.23 -5.15
C GLY A 45 23.19 -41.45 -5.29
N THR A 46 22.48 -40.37 -5.06
CA THR A 46 21.15 -40.13 -5.60
C THR A 46 21.16 -38.77 -6.28
N VAL A 47 20.75 -38.83 -7.55
CA VAL A 47 20.66 -37.79 -8.54
C VAL A 47 19.95 -36.56 -7.99
N LEU A 48 20.62 -35.40 -8.02
CA LEU A 48 19.99 -34.09 -7.82
C LEU A 48 19.08 -33.84 -9.02
N ASN A 49 17.77 -33.99 -8.81
CA ASN A 49 16.77 -33.57 -9.76
C ASN A 49 16.63 -32.04 -9.64
N GLU A 50 17.45 -31.32 -10.40
CA GLU A 50 17.27 -29.88 -10.67
C GLU A 50 16.03 -29.70 -11.55
N ASN A 51 14.87 -29.58 -10.91
CA ASN A 51 13.71 -28.87 -11.47
C ASN A 51 12.63 -28.80 -10.42
N GLU A 52 12.61 -27.70 -9.66
CA GLU A 52 11.34 -27.23 -9.14
C GLU A 52 11.29 -25.70 -9.17
N GLY A 53 10.17 -25.23 -9.73
CA GLY A 53 9.95 -23.90 -10.26
C GLY A 53 10.31 -22.81 -9.28
N ARG A 54 10.88 -21.75 -9.85
CA ARG A 54 10.86 -20.37 -9.37
C ARG A 54 9.46 -20.08 -8.80
N SER A 55 9.31 -20.28 -7.49
CA SER A 55 8.12 -19.84 -6.77
C SER A 55 8.03 -18.36 -7.04
N SER A 56 6.95 -17.93 -7.69
CA SER A 56 6.58 -16.53 -7.78
C SER A 56 6.88 -15.86 -6.44
N GLU A 57 7.83 -14.94 -6.41
CA GLU A 57 8.04 -14.04 -5.27
C GLU A 57 6.72 -13.28 -5.09
N VAL A 58 5.82 -13.86 -4.31
CA VAL A 58 4.58 -13.22 -3.91
C VAL A 58 5.02 -12.01 -3.11
N ALA A 59 4.65 -10.83 -3.58
CA ALA A 59 4.87 -9.58 -2.86
C ALA A 59 4.44 -9.80 -1.42
N VAL A 60 5.37 -9.69 -0.46
CA VAL A 60 5.05 -9.67 0.96
C VAL A 60 4.51 -8.27 1.25
N VAL A 61 3.31 -8.01 0.73
CA VAL A 61 2.45 -6.91 1.15
C VAL A 61 2.10 -7.18 2.62
N PRO A 62 1.69 -6.20 3.44
CA PRO A 62 0.83 -6.48 4.58
C PRO A 62 -0.55 -6.99 4.13
N TRP A 63 -0.63 -7.89 3.13
CA TRP A 63 -1.83 -8.63 2.82
C TRP A 63 -2.03 -9.62 3.94
N SER A 64 -3.04 -9.38 4.77
CA SER A 64 -3.35 -10.20 5.94
C SER A 64 -3.92 -11.59 5.60
N GLY A 65 -3.81 -12.05 4.35
CA GLY A 65 -4.43 -13.29 3.88
C GLY A 65 -5.95 -13.18 3.71
N GLN A 66 -6.50 -11.97 3.62
CA GLN A 66 -7.94 -11.73 3.54
C GLN A 66 -8.52 -12.10 2.16
N ASP A 67 -9.80 -12.47 2.10
CA ASP A 67 -10.49 -12.81 0.85
C ASP A 67 -10.59 -11.60 -0.08
N VAL A 68 -10.09 -11.74 -1.30
CA VAL A 68 -10.09 -10.73 -2.37
C VAL A 68 -11.51 -10.32 -2.74
N ARG A 69 -12.48 -11.23 -2.58
CA ARG A 69 -13.90 -10.98 -2.84
C ARG A 69 -14.53 -10.02 -1.84
N SER A 70 -13.85 -9.73 -0.73
CA SER A 70 -14.30 -8.73 0.25
C SER A 70 -14.13 -7.29 -0.24
N PHE A 71 -13.32 -7.05 -1.27
CA PHE A 71 -13.15 -5.72 -1.86
C PHE A 71 -14.35 -5.38 -2.74
N PHE A 72 -14.89 -4.16 -2.60
CA PHE A 72 -15.93 -3.67 -3.51
C PHE A 72 -15.41 -3.56 -4.94
N SER A 73 -14.12 -3.25 -5.09
CA SER A 73 -13.40 -3.23 -6.37
C SER A 73 -13.24 -4.59 -7.04
N HIS A 74 -13.53 -5.70 -6.35
CA HIS A 74 -13.51 -7.02 -6.98
C HIS A 74 -14.60 -7.15 -8.05
N ARG A 75 -15.72 -6.42 -7.92
CA ARG A 75 -16.83 -6.49 -8.89
C ARG A 75 -16.54 -5.59 -10.09
N ASP A 76 -16.52 -6.17 -11.29
CA ASP A 76 -16.18 -5.46 -12.52
C ASP A 76 -17.14 -4.31 -12.83
N ASP A 77 -18.44 -4.54 -12.63
CA ASP A 77 -19.50 -3.56 -12.85
C ASP A 77 -19.31 -2.29 -11.99
N ILE A 78 -18.83 -2.44 -10.76
CA ILE A 78 -18.55 -1.32 -9.86
C ILE A 78 -17.35 -0.52 -10.36
N ILE A 79 -16.27 -1.20 -10.78
CA ILE A 79 -15.04 -0.53 -11.23
C ILE A 79 -15.23 0.17 -12.57
N GLU A 80 -15.85 -0.49 -13.54
CA GLU A 80 -16.16 0.11 -14.84
C GLU A 80 -17.03 1.36 -14.66
N LYS A 81 -18.08 1.25 -13.83
CA LYS A 81 -18.94 2.38 -13.51
C LYS A 81 -18.19 3.49 -12.79
N ALA A 82 -17.36 3.17 -11.78
CA ALA A 82 -16.59 4.16 -11.05
C ALA A 82 -15.59 4.91 -11.94
N LEU A 83 -14.88 4.19 -12.83
CA LEU A 83 -13.96 4.80 -13.79
C LEU A 83 -14.68 5.70 -14.78
N GLN A 84 -15.85 5.27 -15.29
CA GLN A 84 -16.66 6.05 -16.21
C GLN A 84 -17.25 7.30 -15.55
N ASP A 85 -17.88 7.14 -14.38
CA ASP A 85 -18.49 8.23 -13.60
C ASP A 85 -17.41 9.25 -13.21
N CYS A 86 -16.26 8.78 -12.75
CA CYS A 86 -15.15 9.64 -12.37
C CYS A 86 -14.58 10.40 -13.58
N SER A 87 -14.41 9.74 -14.73
CA SER A 87 -13.90 10.40 -15.94
C SER A 87 -14.84 11.50 -16.41
N ASN A 88 -16.15 11.24 -16.41
CA ASN A 88 -17.16 12.21 -16.83
C ASN A 88 -17.31 13.39 -15.86
N GLN A 89 -17.13 13.17 -14.56
CA GLN A 89 -17.32 14.20 -13.54
C GLN A 89 -16.07 15.06 -13.31
N VAL A 90 -14.88 14.46 -13.40
CA VAL A 90 -13.64 15.08 -12.92
C VAL A 90 -12.82 15.71 -14.05
N ILE A 91 -12.91 15.18 -15.28
CA ILE A 91 -12.21 15.72 -16.44
C ILE A 91 -13.01 16.88 -17.03
N THR A 92 -12.33 18.00 -17.26
CA THR A 92 -12.83 19.18 -17.96
C THR A 92 -12.06 19.38 -19.27
N GLU A 93 -12.58 20.23 -20.16
CA GLU A 93 -11.92 20.52 -21.45
C GLU A 93 -10.52 21.13 -21.28
N GLU A 94 -10.25 21.80 -20.15
CA GLU A 94 -8.96 22.41 -19.84
C GLU A 94 -7.87 21.40 -19.45
N ASP A 95 -8.25 20.19 -19.04
CA ASP A 95 -7.30 19.15 -18.63
C ASP A 95 -6.58 18.49 -19.81
N GLY A 96 -7.07 18.73 -21.04
CA GLY A 96 -6.63 18.06 -22.26
C GLY A 96 -7.08 16.60 -22.35
N ASP A 97 -6.56 15.88 -23.34
CA ASP A 97 -7.00 14.52 -23.64
C ASP A 97 -6.72 13.54 -22.49
N LEU A 98 -7.67 12.65 -22.23
CA LEU A 98 -7.51 11.56 -21.26
C LEU A 98 -6.58 10.48 -21.84
N LEU A 99 -5.46 10.24 -21.17
CA LEU A 99 -4.42 9.28 -21.59
C LEU A 99 -4.59 7.90 -20.94
N GLY A 100 -5.30 7.83 -19.82
CA GLY A 100 -5.65 6.57 -19.15
C GLY A 100 -6.28 6.77 -17.77
N THR A 101 -6.83 5.68 -17.25
CA THR A 101 -7.45 5.61 -15.93
C THR A 101 -7.06 4.31 -15.24
N TRP A 102 -6.80 4.37 -13.94
CA TRP A 102 -6.32 3.24 -13.14
C TRP A 102 -6.99 3.24 -11.76
N LEU A 103 -7.07 2.07 -11.16
CA LEU A 103 -7.31 1.89 -9.73
C LEU A 103 -5.98 1.48 -9.10
N LEU A 104 -5.36 2.37 -8.34
CA LEU A 104 -4.05 2.17 -7.74
C LEU A 104 -4.10 2.31 -6.21
N THR A 105 -3.02 1.93 -5.56
CA THR A 105 -2.81 2.19 -4.14
C THR A 105 -1.90 3.41 -3.99
N GLU A 106 -2.43 4.49 -3.43
CA GLU A 106 -1.65 5.65 -3.00
C GLU A 106 -1.00 5.35 -1.64
N ILE A 107 0.29 5.64 -1.52
CA ILE A 107 1.03 5.53 -0.26
C ILE A 107 1.26 6.94 0.27
N SER A 108 0.68 7.22 1.44
CA SER A 108 0.87 8.51 2.10
C SER A 108 2.30 8.68 2.62
N TYR A 109 2.66 9.91 3.01
CA TYR A 109 3.91 10.17 3.74
C TYR A 109 4.04 9.32 5.02
N TRP A 110 2.91 9.03 5.66
CA TRP A 110 2.81 8.21 6.86
C TRP A 110 2.72 6.72 6.57
N ASP A 111 3.04 6.30 5.35
CA ASP A 111 3.04 4.91 4.92
C ASP A 111 1.66 4.22 4.98
N ASN A 112 0.57 5.00 4.95
CA ASN A 112 -0.78 4.47 4.87
C ASN A 112 -1.15 4.21 3.41
N GLU A 113 -1.53 2.97 3.11
CA GLU A 113 -2.06 2.55 1.81
C GLU A 113 -3.52 2.93 1.66
N LYS A 114 -3.88 3.58 0.55
CA LYS A 114 -5.24 4.00 0.26
C LYS A 114 -5.63 3.69 -1.18
N GLU A 115 -6.82 3.12 -1.37
CA GLU A 115 -7.39 2.85 -2.68
C GLU A 115 -7.77 4.17 -3.36
N ARG A 116 -7.28 4.41 -4.59
CA ARG A 116 -7.52 5.63 -5.35
C ARG A 116 -7.78 5.32 -6.81
N LEU A 117 -8.74 6.05 -7.39
CA LEU A 117 -8.79 6.19 -8.84
C LEU A 117 -7.74 7.23 -9.24
N VAL A 118 -6.94 6.91 -10.25
CA VAL A 118 -5.92 7.78 -10.81
C VAL A 118 -6.25 7.99 -12.27
N LEU A 119 -6.35 9.24 -12.69
CA LEU A 119 -6.59 9.64 -14.07
C LEU A 119 -5.36 10.42 -14.54
N LEU A 120 -4.89 10.09 -15.74
CA LEU A 120 -3.82 10.83 -16.41
C LEU A 120 -4.42 11.54 -17.60
N SER A 121 -4.41 12.86 -17.59
CA SER A 121 -4.71 13.67 -18.77
C SER A 121 -3.43 14.21 -19.39
N SER A 122 -3.57 14.95 -20.49
CA SER A 122 -2.45 15.62 -21.13
C SER A 122 -1.77 16.65 -20.23
N ASN A 123 -2.50 17.24 -19.27
CA ASN A 123 -2.00 18.32 -18.42
C ASN A 123 -1.88 17.96 -16.93
N TYR A 124 -2.56 16.92 -16.44
CA TYR A 124 -2.63 16.62 -15.01
C TYR A 124 -2.52 15.13 -14.69
N VAL A 125 -1.90 14.82 -13.55
CA VAL A 125 -2.24 13.62 -12.77
C VAL A 125 -3.34 13.99 -11.79
N ILE A 126 -4.45 13.26 -11.84
CA ILE A 126 -5.60 13.49 -10.98
C ILE A 126 -5.82 12.26 -10.10
N THR A 127 -5.74 12.45 -8.78
CA THR A 127 -5.98 11.42 -7.77
C THR A 127 -7.33 11.64 -7.15
N VAL A 128 -8.17 10.60 -7.16
CA VAL A 128 -9.54 10.68 -6.67
C VAL A 128 -9.76 9.67 -5.55
N LYS A 129 -10.18 10.17 -4.38
CA LYS A 129 -10.80 9.34 -3.34
C LYS A 129 -12.25 9.12 -3.76
N TYR A 130 -12.53 7.94 -4.26
CA TYR A 130 -13.86 7.57 -4.74
C TYR A 130 -14.51 6.58 -3.77
N ASP A 131 -15.74 6.86 -3.34
CA ASP A 131 -16.54 5.93 -2.55
C ASP A 131 -17.11 4.84 -3.47
N LEU A 132 -16.52 3.65 -3.44
CA LEU A 132 -16.98 2.51 -4.25
C LEU A 132 -18.30 1.90 -3.73
N ILE A 133 -18.74 2.27 -2.53
CA ILE A 133 -20.01 1.80 -1.96
C ILE A 133 -21.14 2.74 -2.38
N ALA A 134 -20.95 4.04 -2.17
CA ALA A 134 -21.93 5.08 -2.52
C ALA A 134 -21.85 5.54 -3.99
N LEU A 135 -20.83 5.09 -4.74
CA LEU A 135 -20.51 5.53 -6.10
C LEU A 135 -20.40 7.05 -6.21
N LYS A 136 -19.51 7.63 -5.41
CA LYS A 136 -19.38 9.09 -5.29
C LYS A 136 -17.94 9.55 -5.13
N THR A 137 -17.58 10.59 -5.87
CA THR A 137 -16.33 11.34 -5.69
C THR A 137 -16.32 12.06 -4.33
N LEU A 138 -15.33 11.76 -3.47
CA LEU A 138 -15.19 12.36 -2.14
C LEU A 138 -14.11 13.47 -2.11
N GLU A 139 -12.97 13.23 -2.74
CA GLU A 139 -11.83 14.16 -2.78
C GLU A 139 -11.14 14.05 -4.13
N VAL A 140 -10.77 15.18 -4.72
CA VAL A 140 -10.02 15.27 -5.98
C VAL A 140 -8.76 16.09 -5.74
N ARG A 141 -7.61 15.50 -6.06
CA ARG A 141 -6.30 16.14 -6.01
C ARG A 141 -5.73 16.20 -7.42
N ARG A 142 -5.34 17.38 -7.88
CA ARG A 142 -4.80 17.60 -9.22
C ARG A 142 -3.35 18.06 -9.11
N VAL A 143 -2.47 17.43 -9.88
CA VAL A 143 -1.06 17.81 -10.00
C VAL A 143 -0.76 18.10 -11.46
N PRO A 144 -0.46 19.35 -11.84
CA PRO A 144 -0.06 19.67 -13.20
C PRO A 144 1.22 18.91 -13.57
N LEU A 145 1.25 18.29 -14.75
CA LEU A 145 2.42 17.58 -15.26
C LEU A 145 3.63 18.50 -15.45
N GLU A 146 3.39 19.78 -15.73
CA GLU A 146 4.41 20.82 -15.82
C GLU A 146 5.18 21.00 -14.50
N LYS A 147 4.52 20.84 -13.35
CA LYS A 147 5.15 21.01 -12.03
C LYS A 147 5.99 19.82 -11.59
N ILE A 148 5.77 18.64 -12.18
CA ILE A 148 6.51 17.44 -11.82
C ILE A 148 7.95 17.60 -12.29
N ASP A 149 8.90 17.69 -11.36
CA ASP A 149 10.32 17.84 -11.63
C ASP A 149 11.10 16.53 -11.59
N THR A 150 10.61 15.55 -10.83
CA THR A 150 11.29 14.27 -10.62
C THR A 150 10.28 13.13 -10.59
N ILE A 151 10.58 12.06 -11.33
CA ILE A 151 9.85 10.79 -11.29
C ILE A 151 10.82 9.70 -10.85
N ILE A 152 10.51 9.00 -9.77
CA ILE A 152 11.27 7.84 -9.29
C ILE A 152 10.44 6.58 -9.53
N ILE A 153 11.02 5.59 -10.20
CA ILE A 153 10.40 4.29 -10.48
C ILE A 153 11.28 3.20 -9.89
N GLY A 154 10.74 2.37 -9.01
CA GLY A 154 11.51 1.27 -8.42
C GLY A 154 10.82 0.67 -7.20
N ASP A 155 11.55 -0.17 -6.48
CA ASP A 155 11.00 -0.89 -5.34
C ASP A 155 10.79 0.02 -4.14
N LEU A 156 9.71 -0.22 -3.42
CA LEU A 156 9.37 0.45 -2.17
C LEU A 156 10.25 -0.10 -1.05
N ALA A 157 11.09 0.74 -0.47
CA ALA A 157 12.06 0.32 0.53
C ALA A 157 11.90 1.11 1.83
N TYR A 158 12.08 0.42 2.95
CA TYR A 158 12.29 1.08 4.24
C TYR A 158 13.77 1.38 4.45
N PRO A 159 14.11 2.34 5.33
CA PRO A 159 15.51 2.63 5.68
C PRO A 159 16.23 1.37 6.22
N PRO A 160 17.56 1.27 6.06
CA PRO A 160 18.34 0.08 6.44
C PRO A 160 18.21 -0.39 7.90
N ASN A 161 17.72 0.47 8.79
CA ASN A 161 17.52 0.18 10.22
C ASN A 161 16.04 0.00 10.60
N SER A 162 15.14 -0.15 9.62
CA SER A 162 13.74 -0.40 9.89
C SER A 162 13.51 -1.82 10.39
N LEU A 163 12.68 -1.95 11.43
CA LEU A 163 12.20 -3.25 11.92
C LEU A 163 11.04 -3.80 11.08
N ILE A 164 10.60 -3.05 10.08
CA ILE A 164 9.50 -3.43 9.20
C ILE A 164 10.07 -4.30 8.06
N PRO A 165 9.45 -5.45 7.76
CA PRO A 165 9.85 -6.27 6.62
C PRO A 165 9.85 -5.49 5.30
N SER A 166 10.73 -5.89 4.37
CA SER A 166 10.77 -5.33 3.01
C SER A 166 9.40 -5.44 2.35
N ARG A 167 8.94 -4.35 1.74
CA ARG A 167 7.77 -4.37 0.85
C ARG A 167 8.30 -4.76 -0.52
N ASN A 168 8.14 -6.02 -0.92
CA ASN A 168 8.51 -6.49 -2.26
C ASN A 168 7.49 -5.97 -3.29
N MET A 169 7.39 -4.65 -3.42
CA MET A 169 6.39 -3.94 -4.21
C MET A 169 7.10 -2.86 -5.01
N ARG A 170 6.78 -2.77 -6.29
CA ARG A 170 7.26 -1.71 -7.17
C ARG A 170 6.29 -0.54 -7.14
N GLY A 171 6.82 0.68 -7.23
CA GLY A 171 6.01 1.88 -7.27
C GLY A 171 6.58 2.98 -8.15
N VAL A 172 5.80 4.05 -8.27
CA VAL A 172 6.21 5.30 -8.91
C VAL A 172 5.97 6.45 -7.95
N ARG A 173 6.95 7.35 -7.81
CA ARG A 173 6.85 8.60 -7.06
C ARG A 173 7.04 9.77 -8.00
N ALA A 174 6.03 10.63 -8.10
CA ALA A 174 6.10 11.89 -8.84
C ALA A 174 6.24 13.06 -7.86
N MET A 175 7.28 13.87 -8.00
CA MET A 175 7.69 14.92 -7.06
C MET A 175 7.70 16.30 -7.72
N TRP A 176 7.44 17.35 -6.95
CA TRP A 176 7.48 18.76 -7.37
C TRP A 176 8.18 19.66 -6.34
N ASN A 177 9.21 19.13 -5.66
CA ASN A 177 10.04 19.81 -4.67
C ASN A 177 11.55 19.65 -4.93
N GLN A 178 11.96 19.25 -6.12
CA GLN A 178 13.38 19.11 -6.49
C GLN A 178 14.18 18.13 -5.60
N GLY A 179 13.50 17.22 -4.91
CA GLY A 179 14.14 16.29 -3.97
C GLY A 179 14.49 16.90 -2.61
N GLU A 180 14.10 18.15 -2.34
CA GLU A 180 14.35 18.81 -1.06
C GLU A 180 13.59 18.12 0.10
N PRO A 181 14.19 18.02 1.30
CA PRO A 181 13.51 17.41 2.43
C PRO A 181 12.29 18.24 2.85
N LEU A 182 11.24 17.57 3.35
CA LEU A 182 10.08 18.26 3.89
C LEU A 182 10.46 19.18 5.07
N ASN A 183 9.83 20.35 5.10
CA ASN A 183 9.87 21.23 6.28
C ASN A 183 9.39 20.47 7.52
N PHE A 184 10.06 20.68 8.66
CA PHE A 184 9.77 19.98 9.92
C PHE A 184 8.28 20.03 10.31
N THR A 185 7.60 21.16 10.11
CA THR A 185 6.16 21.31 10.43
C THR A 185 5.26 20.37 9.62
N LYS A 186 5.63 20.06 8.37
CA LYS A 186 4.90 19.10 7.51
C LYS A 186 5.16 17.66 7.96
N LYS A 187 6.38 17.36 8.41
CA LYS A 187 6.77 16.03 8.90
C LYS A 187 6.00 15.58 10.14
N TRP A 188 5.54 16.51 10.98
CA TRP A 188 4.89 16.18 12.25
C TRP A 188 3.36 16.22 12.23
N ASN A 189 2.74 16.60 11.10
CA ASN A 189 1.29 16.64 10.98
C ASN A 189 0.75 15.42 10.21
N PRO A 190 0.13 14.42 10.89
CA PRO A 190 -0.46 13.24 10.27
C PRO A 190 -1.60 13.53 9.29
N PHE A 191 -2.17 14.73 9.36
CA PHE A 191 -3.25 15.21 8.50
C PHE A 191 -2.78 16.22 7.44
N SER A 192 -1.47 16.49 7.35
CA SER A 192 -0.96 17.35 6.28
C SER A 192 -1.11 16.64 4.94
N ASN A 193 -1.96 17.20 4.09
CA ASN A 193 -2.14 16.75 2.72
C ASN A 193 -1.19 17.45 1.75
N ASP A 194 -0.36 18.41 2.21
CA ASP A 194 0.52 19.22 1.36
C ASP A 194 1.94 18.64 1.29
N ILE A 195 2.00 17.36 0.93
CA ILE A 195 3.24 16.65 0.64
C ILE A 195 3.53 16.84 -0.84
N PRO A 196 4.72 17.34 -1.23
CA PRO A 196 4.99 17.74 -2.60
C PRO A 196 5.40 16.56 -3.50
N TRP A 197 4.77 15.41 -3.27
CA TRP A 197 4.87 14.24 -4.12
C TRP A 197 3.68 13.31 -3.91
N ASN A 198 3.40 12.52 -4.94
CA ASN A 198 2.49 11.38 -4.86
C ASN A 198 3.29 10.10 -5.05
N THR A 199 3.02 9.07 -4.25
CA THR A 199 3.60 7.73 -4.43
C THR A 199 2.48 6.74 -4.69
N TYR A 200 2.60 5.97 -5.77
CA TYR A 200 1.65 4.93 -6.13
C TYR A 200 2.34 3.57 -6.21
N THR A 201 1.56 2.53 -5.96
CA THR A 201 1.90 1.14 -6.20
C THR A 201 0.70 0.42 -6.81
N SER A 202 0.92 -0.76 -7.37
CA SER A 202 -0.14 -1.57 -7.95
C SER A 202 -1.20 -1.89 -6.91
N HIS A 203 -2.45 -1.97 -7.36
CA HIS A 203 -3.56 -2.36 -6.51
C HIS A 203 -3.52 -3.88 -6.25
N PRO A 204 -3.91 -4.38 -5.06
CA PRO A 204 -3.86 -5.82 -4.76
C PRO A 204 -4.61 -6.70 -5.76
N LEU A 205 -5.66 -6.18 -6.41
CA LEU A 205 -6.38 -6.91 -7.45
C LEU A 205 -5.52 -7.28 -8.65
N LEU A 206 -4.39 -6.60 -8.89
CA LEU A 206 -3.46 -6.97 -9.96
C LEU A 206 -3.03 -8.43 -9.87
N TRP A 207 -2.74 -8.93 -8.67
CA TRP A 207 -2.21 -10.29 -8.46
C TRP A 207 -3.30 -11.33 -8.15
N HIS A 208 -4.48 -10.87 -7.76
CA HIS A 208 -5.48 -11.73 -7.13
C HIS A 208 -6.80 -11.82 -7.89
N LYS A 209 -7.04 -10.94 -8.86
CA LYS A 209 -8.21 -11.00 -9.73
C LYS A 209 -7.82 -11.73 -11.01
N GLU A 210 -8.63 -12.73 -11.38
CA GLU A 210 -8.55 -13.35 -12.69
C GLU A 210 -8.99 -12.33 -13.75
N GLY A 211 -8.30 -12.29 -14.88
CA GLY A 211 -8.58 -11.35 -15.95
C GLY A 211 -7.51 -11.41 -17.02
N ASN A 212 -7.82 -10.87 -18.19
CA ASN A 212 -6.83 -10.73 -19.25
C ASN A 212 -5.83 -9.62 -18.92
N ASP A 213 -4.71 -9.56 -19.64
CA ASP A 213 -3.65 -8.58 -19.37
C ASP A 213 -4.13 -7.12 -19.49
N LYS A 214 -5.14 -6.86 -20.34
CA LYS A 214 -5.72 -5.51 -20.52
C LYS A 214 -6.56 -5.11 -19.32
N GLU A 215 -7.42 -6.00 -18.81
CA GLU A 215 -8.21 -5.79 -17.60
C GLU A 215 -7.28 -5.59 -16.39
N ARG A 216 -6.18 -6.35 -16.32
CA ARG A 216 -5.21 -6.23 -15.23
C ARG A 216 -4.38 -4.95 -15.31
N SER A 217 -4.24 -4.35 -16.50
CA SER A 217 -3.49 -3.10 -16.68
C SER A 217 -4.04 -1.94 -15.84
N ILE A 218 -5.36 -1.92 -15.56
CA ILE A 218 -6.00 -0.88 -14.74
C ILE A 218 -5.51 -0.88 -13.29
N TYR A 219 -4.96 -2.00 -12.82
CA TYR A 219 -4.41 -2.16 -11.46
C TYR A 219 -2.88 -2.06 -11.43
N ASN A 220 -2.24 -1.91 -12.60
CA ASN A 220 -0.80 -2.01 -12.76
C ASN A 220 -0.13 -0.63 -12.72
N VAL A 221 0.69 -0.39 -11.69
CA VAL A 221 1.44 0.85 -11.55
C VAL A 221 2.51 1.02 -12.62
N ASP A 222 3.04 -0.06 -13.19
CA ASP A 222 4.06 0.03 -14.24
C ASP A 222 3.47 0.56 -15.54
N ASP A 223 2.22 0.19 -15.87
CA ASP A 223 1.50 0.76 -17.02
C ASP A 223 1.27 2.27 -16.79
N PHE A 224 0.79 2.65 -15.61
CA PHE A 224 0.63 4.05 -15.23
C PHE A 224 1.96 4.82 -15.31
N ALA A 225 3.04 4.28 -14.74
CA ALA A 225 4.36 4.92 -14.73
C ALA A 225 4.89 5.15 -16.15
N TYR A 226 4.72 4.15 -17.03
CA TYR A 226 5.09 4.28 -18.44
C TYR A 226 4.33 5.42 -19.12
N ARG A 227 3.00 5.49 -18.95
CA ARG A 227 2.20 6.57 -19.55
C ARG A 227 2.50 7.94 -18.94
N LEU A 228 2.76 8.00 -17.63
CA LEU A 228 3.13 9.23 -16.93
C LEU A 228 4.43 9.80 -17.50
N VAL A 229 5.46 8.96 -17.67
CA VAL A 229 6.74 9.39 -18.27
C VAL A 229 6.50 9.94 -19.68
N GLN A 230 5.77 9.21 -20.52
CA GLN A 230 5.45 9.68 -21.88
C GLN A 230 4.70 11.01 -21.88
N ALA A 231 3.77 11.22 -20.94
CA ALA A 231 3.02 12.46 -20.85
C ALA A 231 3.91 13.64 -20.39
N VAL A 232 4.79 13.41 -19.42
CA VAL A 232 5.69 14.43 -18.89
C VAL A 232 6.77 14.84 -19.89
N GLU A 233 7.30 13.89 -20.67
CA GLU A 233 8.31 14.15 -21.70
C GLU A 233 7.80 14.99 -22.88
N LYS A 234 6.48 15.03 -23.12
CA LYS A 234 5.89 15.88 -24.17
C LYS A 234 6.01 17.38 -23.88
N PHE A 235 6.21 17.78 -22.63
CA PHE A 235 6.34 19.19 -22.25
C PHE A 235 7.73 19.71 -22.57
N VAL A 236 7.81 20.74 -23.41
CA VAL A 236 9.04 21.51 -23.62
C VAL A 236 9.23 22.44 -22.42
N ARG A 237 10.27 22.19 -21.62
CA ARG A 237 10.55 22.90 -20.36
C ARG A 237 12.04 23.28 -20.28
N SER A 238 12.34 24.37 -19.57
CA SER A 238 13.73 24.87 -19.42
C SER A 238 14.62 23.88 -18.67
N VAL A 239 14.05 23.16 -17.69
CA VAL A 239 14.68 22.07 -16.97
C VAL A 239 13.86 20.80 -17.22
N PRO A 240 14.44 19.76 -17.84
CA PRO A 240 13.74 18.50 -18.07
C PRO A 240 13.41 17.79 -16.76
N CYS A 241 12.34 16.99 -16.76
CA CYS A 241 12.00 16.14 -15.63
C CYS A 241 13.09 15.08 -15.42
N SER A 242 13.54 14.88 -14.18
CA SER A 242 14.50 13.85 -13.81
C SER A 242 13.79 12.50 -13.62
N ILE A 243 13.99 11.57 -14.56
CA ILE A 243 13.45 10.21 -14.47
C ILE A 243 14.54 9.30 -13.85
N GLN A 244 14.24 8.69 -12.72
CA GLN A 244 15.21 7.92 -11.93
C GLN A 244 14.69 6.50 -11.67
N HIS A 245 15.51 5.50 -12.00
CA HIS A 245 15.21 4.10 -11.71
C HIS A 245 15.97 3.63 -10.46
N LYS A 246 15.37 3.86 -9.28
CA LYS A 246 15.97 3.52 -7.98
C LYS A 246 14.88 3.22 -6.96
N SER A 247 15.24 2.58 -5.86
CA SER A 247 14.30 2.31 -4.77
C SER A 247 13.70 3.60 -4.21
N ILE A 248 12.39 3.56 -3.96
CA ILE A 248 11.63 4.64 -3.32
C ILE A 248 11.72 4.42 -1.82
N VAL A 249 12.67 5.12 -1.17
CA VAL A 249 12.86 5.02 0.27
C VAL A 249 11.83 5.90 1.00
N PHE A 250 11.20 5.35 2.03
CA PHE A 250 10.33 6.10 2.94
C PHE A 250 11.12 6.66 4.13
N ASP A 251 10.79 7.88 4.54
CA ASP A 251 11.45 8.55 5.68
C ASP A 251 10.88 8.13 7.05
N ASN A 252 9.78 7.37 7.08
CA ASN A 252 9.01 7.17 8.29
C ASN A 252 9.45 5.93 9.09
N TYR A 253 9.89 6.15 10.33
CA TYR A 253 10.23 5.13 11.32
C TYR A 253 9.06 4.80 12.27
N VAL A 254 7.94 5.56 12.20
CA VAL A 254 6.75 5.38 13.05
C VAL A 254 5.83 4.31 12.44
N GLY A 255 6.34 3.08 12.35
CA GLY A 255 5.71 1.98 11.61
C GLY A 255 4.48 1.37 12.27
N LEU A 256 4.24 1.56 13.57
CA LEU A 256 3.19 0.80 14.27
C LEU A 256 1.77 1.15 13.81
N SER A 257 1.46 2.43 13.62
CA SER A 257 0.12 2.85 13.17
C SER A 257 -0.15 2.48 11.71
N SER A 258 0.83 2.68 10.83
CA SER A 258 0.72 2.32 9.42
C SER A 258 0.66 0.80 9.22
N LEU A 259 1.40 0.02 10.03
CA LEU A 259 1.30 -1.44 10.05
C LEU A 259 -0.12 -1.91 10.41
N ILE A 260 -0.73 -1.33 11.44
CA ILE A 260 -2.12 -1.66 11.83
C ILE A 260 -3.08 -1.24 10.71
N HIS A 261 -2.91 -0.05 10.14
CA HIS A 261 -3.75 0.47 9.07
C HIS A 261 -3.70 -0.42 7.82
N ASN A 262 -2.50 -0.79 7.40
CA ASN A 262 -2.27 -1.56 6.17
C ASN A 262 -2.64 -3.04 6.36
N LYS A 263 -2.28 -3.65 7.51
CA LYS A 263 -2.65 -5.03 7.83
C LYS A 263 -4.17 -5.24 7.84
N ASN A 264 -4.92 -4.23 8.29
CA ASN A 264 -6.39 -4.26 8.29
C ASN A 264 -7.02 -3.69 7.01
N SER A 265 -6.19 -3.27 6.03
CA SER A 265 -6.63 -2.64 4.78
C SER A 265 -7.64 -1.50 5.01
N LEU A 266 -7.37 -0.63 6.00
CA LEU A 266 -8.30 0.44 6.39
C LEU A 266 -8.55 1.47 5.27
N GLY A 267 -7.57 1.68 4.40
CA GLY A 267 -7.68 2.59 3.26
C GLY A 267 -8.39 2.03 2.02
N PHE A 268 -8.96 0.83 2.09
CA PHE A 268 -9.67 0.17 0.98
C PHE A 268 -11.16 0.03 1.27
N PHE A 269 -11.99 0.08 0.23
CA PHE A 269 -13.43 -0.17 0.36
C PHE A 269 -13.70 -1.66 0.40
N LYS A 270 -13.99 -2.18 1.60
CA LYS A 270 -14.19 -3.61 1.85
C LYS A 270 -15.46 -3.87 2.65
N ILE A 271 -16.04 -5.04 2.47
CA ILE A 271 -17.10 -5.56 3.34
C ILE A 271 -16.46 -5.95 4.68
N ARG A 272 -16.77 -5.22 5.75
CA ARG A 272 -16.23 -5.43 7.10
C ARG A 272 -17.29 -5.93 8.08
N GLY A 273 -17.97 -7.03 7.78
CA GLY A 273 -18.95 -7.63 8.71
C GLY A 273 -19.99 -6.63 9.24
N LYS A 274 -20.43 -6.77 10.48
CA LYS A 274 -21.51 -5.96 11.11
C LYS A 274 -21.13 -4.52 11.51
N PHE A 275 -19.91 -4.06 11.24
CA PHE A 275 -19.48 -2.69 11.59
C PHE A 275 -18.85 -2.02 10.36
N SER A 276 -19.54 -1.01 9.82
CA SER A 276 -19.02 -0.16 8.74
C SER A 276 -18.66 1.21 9.32
N PHE A 277 -17.47 1.71 9.00
CA PHE A 277 -17.04 3.10 9.24
C PHE A 277 -16.62 3.71 7.90
#